data_AF-A0A1V5BMS9-F1
#
_entry.id   AF-A0A1V5BMS9-F1
#
_cell.length_a   1.000
_cell.length_b   1.000
_cell.length_c   1.000
_cell.angle_alpha   90.00
_cell.angle_beta   90.00
_cell.angle_gamma   90.00
#
_symmetry.space_group_name_H-M   'P 1'
#
loop_
_entity.id
_entity.type
_entity.pdbx_description
1 polymer ?
#
loop_
_entity_poly.entity_id
_entity_poly.type
_entity_poly.pdbx_seq_one_letter_code
_entity_poly.pdbx_strand_id
1 'polypeptide(L)'
;MEQKKQIIDRFKNARSDAVQELNRLKKEGAKIAGYYCTYTPTEIILAAGAVPLRLCNSSKQYVQEGEVHLPRNLCAIVKSSFGEAVSGKSPYFEAADLVVGETTCDGKKKMYEYLRELKPTHIMQLPQKNTGHEESLLWINEMRRLKSSLEQEFEVDITVAKLKDAIKQKNSQRLAVKEFYEN
;
A
#
# COMPACT_ATOMS: atom_id res chain seq x y z
N MET A 1 -29.31 -17.39 -7.93
CA MET A 1 -29.50 -16.42 -6.82
C MET A 1 -28.48 -16.62 -5.71
N GLU A 2 -28.23 -17.86 -5.28
CA GLU A 2 -27.28 -18.17 -4.19
C GLU A 2 -25.83 -17.72 -4.46
N GLN A 3 -25.30 -17.98 -5.65
CA GLN A 3 -23.94 -17.57 -6.02
C GLN A 3 -23.72 -16.04 -5.95
N LYS A 4 -24.71 -15.25 -6.39
CA LYS A 4 -24.65 -13.78 -6.33
C LYS A 4 -24.64 -13.30 -4.88
N LYS A 5 -25.42 -13.93 -4.00
CA LYS A 5 -25.45 -13.63 -2.57
C LYS A 5 -24.09 -13.91 -1.92
N GLN A 6 -23.49 -15.07 -2.18
CA GLN A 6 -22.16 -15.43 -1.67
C GLN A 6 -21.08 -14.44 -2.11
N ILE A 7 -21.10 -14.00 -3.38
CA ILE A 7 -20.16 -12.99 -3.89
C ILE A 7 -20.35 -11.66 -3.15
N ILE A 8 -21.60 -11.20 -3.00
CA ILE A 8 -21.89 -9.95 -2.30
C ILE A 8 -21.46 -10.02 -0.83
N ASP A 9 -21.74 -11.13 -0.15
CA ASP A 9 -21.36 -11.31 1.25
C ASP A 9 -19.85 -11.32 1.44
N ARG A 10 -19.10 -11.93 0.51
CA ARG A 10 -17.63 -11.82 0.48
C ARG A 10 -17.16 -10.37 0.38
N PHE A 11 -17.78 -9.54 -0.47
CA PHE A 11 -17.40 -8.12 -0.57
C PHE A 11 -17.79 -7.30 0.66
N LYS A 12 -18.94 -7.58 1.27
CA LYS A 12 -19.37 -6.92 2.53
C LYS A 12 -18.41 -7.21 3.68
N ASN A 13 -17.95 -8.45 3.79
CA ASN A 13 -17.09 -8.90 4.88
C ASN A 13 -15.60 -8.81 4.56
N ALA A 14 -15.22 -8.36 3.35
CA ALA A 14 -13.84 -8.35 2.89
C ALA A 14 -12.86 -7.68 3.87
N ARG A 15 -13.28 -6.62 4.57
CA ARG A 15 -12.44 -5.97 5.58
C ARG A 15 -12.21 -6.86 6.81
N SER A 16 -13.27 -7.41 7.41
CA SER A 16 -13.13 -8.30 8.57
C SER A 16 -12.37 -9.57 8.23
N ASP A 17 -12.67 -10.16 7.07
CA ASP A 17 -12.07 -11.42 6.61
C ASP A 17 -10.59 -11.23 6.29
N ALA A 18 -10.20 -10.03 5.81
CA ALA A 18 -8.81 -9.69 5.56
C ALA A 18 -7.95 -9.76 6.83
N VAL A 19 -8.49 -9.53 8.03
CA VAL A 19 -7.70 -9.66 9.28
C VAL A 19 -7.30 -11.12 9.51
N GLN A 20 -8.25 -12.04 9.32
CA GLN A 20 -7.98 -13.48 9.48
C GLN A 20 -7.00 -13.97 8.42
N GLU A 21 -7.16 -13.51 7.19
CA GLU A 21 -6.27 -13.86 6.08
C GLU A 21 -4.85 -13.31 6.29
N LEU A 22 -4.71 -12.07 6.75
CA LEU A 22 -3.40 -11.50 7.08
C LEU A 22 -2.72 -12.31 8.19
N ASN A 23 -3.45 -12.69 9.24
CA ASN A 23 -2.89 -13.54 10.30
C ASN A 23 -2.44 -14.90 9.78
N ARG A 24 -3.20 -15.52 8.85
CA ARG A 24 -2.81 -16.78 8.19
C ARG A 24 -1.53 -16.59 7.37
N LEU A 25 -1.48 -15.56 6.53
CA LEU A 25 -0.33 -15.23 5.69
C LEU A 25 0.93 -14.96 6.53
N LYS A 26 0.82 -14.22 7.64
CA LYS A 26 1.94 -13.98 8.56
C LYS A 26 2.43 -15.28 9.21
N LYS A 27 1.54 -16.19 9.61
CA LYS A 27 1.91 -17.51 10.14
C LYS A 27 2.63 -18.38 9.11
N GLU A 28 2.30 -18.22 7.83
CA GLU A 28 2.96 -18.90 6.71
C GLU A 28 4.28 -18.22 6.28
N GLY A 29 4.68 -17.15 6.96
CA GLY A 29 5.93 -16.43 6.69
C GLY A 29 5.83 -15.42 5.54
N ALA A 30 4.63 -15.09 5.07
CA ALA A 30 4.46 -14.10 4.01
C ALA A 30 4.94 -12.72 4.45
N LYS A 31 5.73 -12.07 3.58
CA LYS A 31 6.13 -10.66 3.74
C LYS A 31 5.02 -9.75 3.25
N ILE A 32 4.81 -8.63 3.94
CA ILE A 32 3.73 -7.68 3.64
C ILE A 32 4.31 -6.28 3.48
N ALA A 33 4.05 -5.65 2.34
CA ALA A 33 4.41 -4.26 2.11
C ALA A 33 3.14 -3.39 2.15
N GLY A 34 3.04 -2.56 3.18
CA GLY A 34 1.98 -1.59 3.37
C GLY A 34 2.16 -0.37 2.47
N TYR A 35 1.08 0.16 1.89
CA TYR A 35 1.17 1.32 1.00
C TYR A 35 -0.08 2.22 1.06
N TYR A 36 0.09 3.50 0.71
CA TYR A 36 -0.95 4.52 0.91
C TYR A 36 -1.42 5.21 -0.37
N CYS A 37 -0.75 5.04 -1.51
CA CYS A 37 -1.13 5.69 -2.77
C CYS A 37 -1.43 4.68 -3.90
N THR A 38 -2.15 5.11 -4.93
CA THR A 38 -2.30 4.33 -6.18
C THR A 38 -1.05 4.35 -7.05
N TYR A 39 -0.15 5.32 -6.84
CA TYR A 39 1.12 5.40 -7.57
C TYR A 39 2.15 4.37 -7.11
N THR A 40 1.97 3.72 -5.95
CA THR A 40 2.84 2.60 -5.55
C THR A 40 2.81 1.53 -6.64
N PRO A 41 3.96 1.13 -7.20
CA PRO A 41 4.04 0.06 -8.18
C PRO A 41 3.90 -1.30 -7.48
N THR A 42 2.66 -1.69 -7.16
CA THR A 42 2.33 -2.94 -6.45
C THR A 42 2.85 -4.19 -7.15
N GLU A 43 3.08 -4.10 -8.45
CA GLU A 43 3.70 -5.11 -9.29
C GLU A 43 5.12 -5.46 -8.80
N ILE A 44 5.90 -4.48 -8.32
CA ILE A 44 7.26 -4.72 -7.79
C ILE A 44 7.17 -5.45 -6.44
N ILE A 45 6.21 -5.07 -5.59
CA ILE A 45 5.94 -5.74 -4.31
C ILE A 45 5.56 -7.20 -4.55
N LEU A 46 4.63 -7.45 -5.48
CA LEU A 46 4.21 -8.82 -5.84
C LEU A 46 5.37 -9.63 -6.42
N ALA A 47 6.22 -9.01 -7.25
CA ALA A 47 7.38 -9.67 -7.82
C ALA A 47 8.45 -10.03 -6.76
N ALA A 48 8.43 -9.37 -5.60
CA ALA A 48 9.22 -9.73 -4.42
C ALA A 48 8.62 -10.94 -3.66
N GLY A 49 7.48 -11.49 -4.09
CA GLY A 49 6.74 -12.52 -3.34
C GLY A 49 6.01 -11.97 -2.12
N ALA A 50 5.90 -10.64 -1.99
CA ALA A 50 5.24 -9.99 -0.86
C ALA A 50 3.80 -9.59 -1.20
N VAL A 51 2.98 -9.44 -0.16
CA VAL A 51 1.58 -9.02 -0.27
C VAL A 51 1.49 -7.49 -0.22
N PRO A 52 1.00 -6.81 -1.27
CA PRO A 52 0.73 -5.38 -1.22
C PRO A 52 -0.54 -5.10 -0.42
N LEU A 53 -0.40 -4.41 0.71
CA LEU A 53 -1.51 -4.09 1.61
C LEU A 53 -1.82 -2.58 1.60
N ARG A 54 -3.01 -2.20 1.18
CA ARG A 54 -3.42 -0.78 1.22
C ARG A 54 -3.78 -0.36 2.64
N LEU A 55 -3.03 0.59 3.19
CA LEU A 55 -3.17 1.10 4.56
C LEU A 55 -3.94 2.42 4.65
N CYS A 56 -4.32 3.01 3.52
CA CYS A 56 -5.05 4.28 3.50
C CYS A 56 -6.43 4.14 4.16
N ASN A 57 -6.64 4.86 5.27
CA ASN A 57 -7.89 4.82 6.03
C ASN A 57 -8.71 6.10 5.86
N SER A 58 -9.94 5.96 5.35
CA SER A 58 -10.90 7.05 5.20
C SER A 58 -11.93 7.12 6.34
N SER A 59 -11.90 6.18 7.29
CA SER A 59 -12.73 6.20 8.49
C SER A 59 -12.36 7.40 9.37
N LYS A 60 -13.33 7.93 10.14
CA LYS A 60 -13.07 8.96 11.15
C LYS A 60 -12.57 8.40 12.48
N GLN A 61 -12.57 7.07 12.63
CA GLN A 61 -12.32 6.37 13.89
C GLN A 61 -11.00 6.77 14.56
N TYR A 62 -9.94 7.00 13.80
CA TYR A 62 -8.60 7.24 14.33
C TYR A 62 -8.12 8.70 14.18
N VAL A 63 -9.03 9.63 13.83
CA VAL A 63 -8.64 11.03 13.61
C VAL A 63 -8.11 11.67 14.89
N GLN A 64 -8.72 11.36 16.04
CA GLN A 64 -8.33 11.95 17.32
C GLN A 64 -6.93 11.49 17.75
N GLU A 65 -6.62 10.21 17.58
CA GLU A 65 -5.29 9.65 17.81
C GLU A 65 -4.24 10.33 16.91
N GLY A 66 -4.58 10.60 15.66
CA GLY A 66 -3.70 11.35 14.75
C GLY A 66 -3.49 12.80 15.17
N GLU A 67 -4.51 13.48 15.67
CA GLU A 67 -4.47 14.89 16.07
C GLU A 67 -3.63 15.17 17.32
N VAL A 68 -3.23 14.13 18.06
CA VAL A 68 -2.24 14.26 19.15
C VAL A 68 -0.87 14.64 18.59
N HIS A 69 -0.55 14.21 17.37
CA HIS A 69 0.76 14.38 16.75
C HIS A 69 0.74 15.28 15.50
N LEU A 70 -0.42 15.38 14.84
CA LEU A 70 -0.59 16.09 13.58
C LEU A 70 -1.53 17.29 13.74
N PRO A 71 -1.32 18.39 12.98
CA PRO A 71 -2.21 19.54 13.01
C PRO A 71 -3.66 19.18 12.67
N ARG A 72 -4.62 19.75 13.42
CA ARG A 72 -6.07 19.51 13.21
C ARG A 72 -6.57 19.94 11.83
N ASN A 73 -5.91 20.91 11.20
CA ASN A 73 -6.23 21.41 9.87
C ASN A 73 -5.69 20.53 8.72
N LEU A 74 -5.08 19.38 9.02
CA LEU A 74 -4.61 18.43 8.00
C LEU A 74 -5.76 17.55 7.46
N CYS A 75 -5.55 16.97 6.28
CA CYS A 75 -6.50 16.06 5.63
C CYS A 75 -6.93 14.93 6.58
N ALA A 76 -8.24 14.66 6.69
CA ALA A 76 -8.78 13.61 7.56
C ALA A 76 -8.23 12.22 7.26
N ILE A 77 -7.92 11.92 5.99
CA ILE A 77 -7.30 10.64 5.60
C ILE A 77 -5.88 10.52 6.16
N VAL A 78 -5.09 11.59 6.12
CA VAL A 78 -3.73 11.60 6.69
C VAL A 78 -3.80 11.43 8.20
N LYS A 79 -4.67 12.20 8.86
CA LYS A 79 -4.87 12.11 10.32
C LYS A 79 -5.33 10.72 10.75
N SER A 80 -6.32 10.15 10.07
CA SER A 80 -6.83 8.82 10.39
C SER A 80 -5.84 7.70 10.07
N SER A 81 -5.13 7.78 8.94
CA SER A 81 -4.12 6.79 8.56
C SER A 81 -2.94 6.76 9.53
N PHE A 82 -2.46 7.94 9.96
CA PHE A 82 -1.41 8.04 10.97
C PHE A 82 -1.91 7.66 12.36
N GLY A 83 -3.11 8.13 12.72
CA GLY A 83 -3.76 7.79 13.99
C GLY A 83 -3.96 6.29 14.14
N GLU A 84 -4.36 5.61 13.07
CA GLU A 84 -4.49 4.16 13.05
C GLU A 84 -3.15 3.47 13.33
N ALA A 85 -2.05 3.94 12.72
CA ALA A 85 -0.71 3.41 12.94
C ALA A 85 -0.21 3.65 14.38
N VAL A 86 -0.24 4.89 14.86
CA VAL A 86 0.28 5.25 16.19
C VAL A 86 -0.58 4.71 17.33
N SER A 87 -1.85 4.37 17.07
CA SER A 87 -2.71 3.76 18.09
C SER A 87 -2.25 2.37 18.54
N GLY A 88 -1.44 1.67 17.73
CA GLY A 88 -1.06 0.27 17.97
C GLY A 88 -2.23 -0.73 17.88
N LYS A 89 -3.41 -0.30 17.41
CA LYS A 89 -4.64 -1.13 17.37
C LYS A 89 -4.94 -1.69 15.98
N SER A 90 -4.19 -1.29 14.95
CA SER A 90 -4.50 -1.68 13.58
C SER A 90 -3.90 -3.04 13.22
N PRO A 91 -4.72 -4.08 12.99
CA PRO A 91 -4.19 -5.36 12.53
C PRO A 91 -3.52 -5.24 11.15
N TYR A 92 -3.89 -4.22 10.36
CA TYR A 92 -3.32 -3.99 9.03
C TYR A 92 -1.94 -3.34 9.11
N PHE A 93 -1.81 -2.26 9.90
CA PHE A 93 -0.52 -1.62 10.07
C PHE A 93 0.47 -2.56 10.75
N GLU A 94 0.05 -3.27 11.80
CA GLU A 94 0.90 -4.24 12.50
C GLU A 94 1.39 -5.36 11.58
N ALA A 95 0.55 -5.87 10.68
CA ALA A 95 0.92 -6.94 9.76
C ALA A 95 1.99 -6.54 8.72
N ALA A 96 2.08 -5.25 8.35
CA ALA A 96 3.08 -4.77 7.40
C ALA A 96 4.51 -4.96 7.96
N ASP A 97 5.43 -5.41 7.12
CA ASP A 97 6.86 -5.51 7.43
C ASP A 97 7.61 -4.24 6.97
N LEU A 98 7.15 -3.65 5.86
CA LEU A 98 7.68 -2.42 5.26
C LEU A 98 6.51 -1.50 4.87
N VAL A 99 6.68 -0.19 5.05
CA VAL A 99 5.80 0.83 4.47
C VAL A 99 6.45 1.42 3.21
N VAL A 100 5.68 1.52 2.13
CA VAL A 100 6.04 2.25 0.93
C VAL A 100 5.18 3.52 0.84
N GLY A 101 5.84 4.67 0.83
CA GLY A 101 5.22 5.98 0.72
C GLY A 101 5.72 6.76 -0.51
N GLU A 102 4.99 7.79 -0.91
CA GLU A 102 5.27 8.61 -2.09
C GLU A 102 5.05 10.09 -1.81
N THR A 103 5.93 10.94 -2.32
CA THR A 103 5.89 12.40 -2.14
C THR A 103 4.79 13.08 -2.96
N THR A 104 3.53 12.77 -2.66
CA THR A 104 2.33 13.27 -3.37
C THR A 104 1.86 14.61 -2.82
N CYS A 105 1.21 14.62 -1.66
CA CYS A 105 0.82 15.83 -0.94
C CYS A 105 1.75 16.08 0.25
N ASP A 106 1.84 17.33 0.69
CA ASP A 106 2.68 17.69 1.83
C ASP A 106 2.29 16.96 3.12
N GLY A 107 0.99 16.76 3.34
CA GLY A 107 0.50 16.01 4.50
C GLY A 107 1.02 14.57 4.55
N LYS A 108 0.97 13.84 3.44
CA LYS A 108 1.54 12.48 3.38
C LYS A 108 3.06 12.48 3.45
N LYS A 109 3.72 13.41 2.77
CA LYS A 109 5.19 13.55 2.80
C LYS A 109 5.70 13.66 4.24
N LYS A 110 5.12 14.57 5.04
CA LYS A 110 5.49 14.74 6.45
C LYS A 110 5.01 13.59 7.33
N MET A 111 3.83 13.02 7.06
CA MET A 111 3.36 11.82 7.77
C MET A 111 4.33 10.65 7.64
N TYR A 112 4.95 10.43 6.48
CA TYR A 112 5.91 9.33 6.30
C TYR A 112 7.20 9.50 7.10
N GLU A 113 7.62 10.74 7.39
CA GLU A 113 8.75 11.00 8.28
C GLU A 113 8.45 10.45 9.70
N TYR A 114 7.22 10.63 10.17
CA TYR A 114 6.77 10.14 11.47
C TYR A 114 6.52 8.62 11.44
N LEU A 115 5.94 8.08 10.37
CA LEU A 115 5.75 6.62 10.23
C LEU A 115 7.07 5.85 10.23
N ARG A 116 8.16 6.46 9.76
CA ARG A 116 9.50 5.85 9.78
C ARG A 116 10.00 5.56 11.21
N GLU A 117 9.51 6.29 12.22
CA GLU A 117 9.81 6.02 13.62
C GLU A 117 9.09 4.78 14.15
N LEU A 118 7.97 4.39 13.52
CA LEU A 118 7.16 3.24 13.92
C LEU A 118 7.51 1.96 13.15
N LYS A 119 7.89 2.09 11.88
CA LYS A 119 8.09 0.95 10.98
C LYS A 119 9.06 1.28 9.84
N PRO A 120 9.88 0.33 9.35
CA PRO A 120 10.70 0.54 8.16
C PRO A 120 9.88 1.17 7.03
N THR A 121 10.38 2.26 6.46
CA THR A 121 9.61 3.07 5.49
C THR A 121 10.48 3.51 4.33
N HIS A 122 10.19 2.99 3.14
CA HIS A 122 10.74 3.42 1.86
C HIS A 122 9.87 4.55 1.27
N ILE A 123 10.47 5.71 0.99
CA ILE A 123 9.74 6.85 0.41
C ILE A 123 10.22 7.05 -1.02
N MET A 124 9.28 6.99 -1.96
CA MET A 124 9.49 7.27 -3.37
C MET A 124 9.23 8.74 -3.70
N GLN A 125 10.12 9.35 -4.48
CA GLN A 125 9.92 10.70 -5.00
C GLN A 125 9.07 10.69 -6.28
N LEU A 126 7.77 10.93 -6.16
CA LEU A 126 6.90 11.07 -7.34
C LEU A 126 7.16 12.42 -8.03
N PRO A 127 7.44 12.45 -9.35
CA PRO A 127 7.56 13.71 -10.08
C PRO A 127 6.22 14.46 -10.10
N GLN A 128 6.29 15.80 -10.08
CA GLN A 128 5.10 16.65 -10.11
C GLN A 128 4.51 16.86 -11.52
N LYS A 129 5.24 16.44 -12.56
CA LYS A 129 4.77 16.37 -13.94
C LYS A 129 4.75 14.92 -14.39
N ASN A 130 3.74 14.56 -15.17
CA ASN A 130 3.58 13.23 -15.77
C ASN A 130 4.14 13.16 -17.20
N THR A 131 4.76 14.23 -17.68
CA THR A 131 5.39 14.34 -19.00
C THR A 131 6.78 14.93 -18.85
N GLY A 132 7.66 14.56 -19.78
CA GLY A 132 9.06 15.02 -19.81
C GLY A 132 10.07 13.89 -19.58
N HIS A 133 11.26 14.07 -20.14
CA HIS A 133 12.33 13.07 -20.08
C HIS A 133 12.86 12.90 -18.65
N GLU A 134 13.15 14.01 -17.98
CA GLU A 134 13.72 14.02 -16.63
C GLU A 134 12.75 13.42 -15.59
N GLU A 135 11.46 13.72 -15.70
CA GLU A 135 10.43 13.17 -14.82
C GLU A 135 10.26 11.67 -15.03
N SER A 136 10.31 11.22 -16.29
CA SER A 136 10.28 9.80 -16.62
C SER A 136 11.51 9.07 -16.06
N LEU A 137 12.71 9.66 -16.23
CA LEU A 137 13.95 9.12 -15.69
C LEU A 137 13.94 9.06 -14.17
N LEU A 138 13.48 10.11 -13.49
CA LEU A 138 13.33 10.14 -12.04
C LEU A 138 12.44 8.99 -11.58
N TRP A 139 11.24 8.86 -12.18
CA TRP A 139 10.30 7.82 -11.76
C TRP A 139 10.81 6.40 -12.02
N ILE A 140 11.50 6.16 -13.14
CA ILE A 140 12.17 4.88 -13.41
C ILE A 140 13.22 4.58 -12.33
N ASN A 141 14.02 5.58 -11.95
CA ASN A 141 15.05 5.42 -10.93
C ASN A 141 14.46 5.17 -9.53
N GLU A 142 13.34 5.82 -9.19
CA GLU A 142 12.59 5.54 -7.96
C GLU A 142 12.06 4.10 -7.93
N MET A 143 11.51 3.60 -9.04
CA MET A 143 11.09 2.20 -9.12
C MET A 143 12.26 1.21 -8.94
N ARG A 144 13.45 1.53 -9.47
CA ARG A 144 14.67 0.72 -9.25
C ARG A 144 15.14 0.77 -7.80
N ARG A 145 15.05 1.92 -7.14
CA ARG A 145 15.35 2.07 -5.71
C ARG A 145 14.37 1.26 -4.86
N LEU A 146 13.08 1.30 -5.17
CA LEU A 146 12.08 0.47 -4.48
C LEU A 146 12.38 -1.01 -4.66
N LYS A 147 12.66 -1.46 -5.89
CA LYS A 147 13.08 -2.85 -6.16
C LYS A 147 14.23 -3.25 -5.25
N SER A 148 15.31 -2.47 -5.24
CA SER A 148 16.51 -2.76 -4.43
C SER A 148 16.20 -2.80 -2.93
N SER A 149 15.35 -1.88 -2.45
CA SER A 149 14.91 -1.83 -1.06
C SER A 149 14.11 -3.07 -0.66
N LEU A 150 13.22 -3.57 -1.54
CA LEU A 150 12.44 -4.77 -1.30
C LEU A 150 13.31 -6.03 -1.32
N GLU A 151 14.27 -6.11 -2.24
CA GLU A 151 15.22 -7.23 -2.31
C GLU A 151 16.06 -7.33 -1.04
N GLN A 152 16.54 -6.19 -0.53
CA GLN A 152 17.29 -6.12 0.72
C GLN A 152 16.40 -6.45 1.94
N GLU A 153 15.24 -5.82 2.06
CA GLU A 153 14.36 -5.95 3.24
C GLU A 153 13.76 -7.36 3.37
N PHE A 154 13.43 -7.98 2.23
CA PHE A 154 12.78 -9.30 2.21
C PHE A 154 13.73 -10.44 1.86
N GLU A 155 15.01 -10.14 1.59
CA GLU A 155 16.05 -11.12 1.25
C GLU A 155 15.64 -11.98 0.04
N VAL A 156 15.18 -11.32 -1.03
CA VAL A 156 14.68 -11.96 -2.26
C VAL A 156 15.31 -11.34 -3.50
N ASP A 157 15.29 -12.09 -4.61
CA ASP A 157 15.61 -11.55 -5.93
C ASP A 157 14.33 -11.29 -6.75
N ILE A 158 14.19 -10.06 -7.25
CA ILE A 158 13.11 -9.64 -8.15
C ILE A 158 13.62 -9.75 -9.60
N THR A 159 13.30 -10.86 -10.24
CA THR A 159 13.70 -11.13 -11.63
C THR A 159 12.75 -10.48 -12.63
N VAL A 160 13.22 -10.29 -13.87
CA VAL A 160 12.40 -9.81 -14.99
C VAL A 160 11.17 -10.70 -15.22
N ALA A 161 11.32 -12.02 -15.05
CA ALA A 161 10.20 -12.97 -15.19
C ALA A 161 9.13 -12.73 -14.12
N LYS A 162 9.51 -12.68 -12.84
CA LYS A 162 8.59 -12.39 -11.72
C LYS A 162 7.86 -11.05 -11.92
N LEU A 163 8.59 -10.03 -12.38
CA LEU A 163 8.00 -8.72 -12.66
C LEU A 163 6.99 -8.76 -13.81
N LYS A 164 7.30 -9.46 -14.92
CA LYS A 164 6.37 -9.63 -16.04
C LYS A 164 5.08 -10.35 -15.60
N ASP A 165 5.21 -11.37 -14.76
CA ASP A 165 4.05 -12.13 -14.28
C ASP A 165 3.19 -11.29 -13.34
N ALA A 166 3.80 -10.53 -12.42
CA ALA A 166 3.09 -9.58 -11.57
C ALA A 166 2.34 -8.50 -12.37
N ILE A 167 2.97 -7.95 -13.42
CA ILE A 167 2.34 -6.96 -14.31
C ILE A 167 1.12 -7.57 -15.01
N LYS A 168 1.24 -8.79 -15.56
CA LYS A 168 0.11 -9.48 -16.20
C LYS A 168 -1.04 -9.67 -15.22
N GLN A 169 -0.77 -10.15 -14.01
CA GLN A 169 -1.77 -10.36 -12.97
C GLN A 169 -2.50 -9.06 -12.60
N LYS A 170 -1.75 -7.97 -12.38
CA LYS A 170 -2.34 -6.66 -12.03
C LYS A 170 -3.13 -6.07 -13.20
N ASN A 171 -2.69 -6.24 -14.43
CA ASN A 171 -3.43 -5.79 -15.61
C ASN A 171 -4.74 -6.55 -15.78
N SER A 172 -4.76 -7.87 -15.59
CA SER A 172 -5.99 -8.66 -15.59
C SER A 172 -6.97 -8.20 -14.51
N GLN A 173 -6.48 -7.89 -13.30
CA GLN A 173 -7.31 -7.32 -12.24
C GLN A 173 -7.89 -5.95 -12.63
N ARG A 174 -7.07 -5.05 -13.19
CA ARG A 174 -7.52 -3.71 -13.61
C ARG A 174 -8.56 -3.81 -14.74
N LEU A 175 -8.38 -4.73 -15.68
CA LEU A 175 -9.32 -4.97 -16.76
C LEU A 175 -10.67 -5.48 -16.22
N ALA A 176 -10.67 -6.46 -15.32
CA ALA A 176 -11.90 -6.96 -14.72
C ALA A 176 -12.69 -5.87 -13.96
N VAL A 177 -11.98 -4.96 -13.26
CA VAL A 177 -12.63 -3.82 -12.59
C VAL A 177 -13.18 -2.83 -13.62
N LYS A 178 -12.44 -2.55 -14.70
CA LYS A 178 -12.89 -1.68 -15.78
C LYS A 178 -14.16 -2.23 -16.43
N GLU A 179 -14.16 -3.50 -16.81
CA GLU A 179 -15.31 -4.20 -17.39
C GLU A 179 -16.53 -4.17 -16.46
N PHE A 180 -16.33 -4.31 -15.14
CA PHE A 180 -17.43 -4.22 -14.18
C PHE A 180 -18.11 -2.83 -14.15
N TYR A 181 -17.37 -1.74 -14.41
CA TYR A 181 -17.93 -0.38 -14.42
C TYR A 181 -18.50 0.05 -15.78
N GLU A 182 -18.09 -0.62 -16.86
CA GLU A 182 -18.55 -0.33 -18.23
C GLU A 182 -19.80 -1.13 -18.64
N ASN A 183 -20.13 -2.19 -17.90
CA ASN A 183 -21.32 -3.02 -18.09
C ASN A 183 -22.38 -2.72 -17.01
#